data_AF-A0AA41WR97-F1
#
_entry.id   AF-A0AA41WR97-F1
#
_cell.length_a   1.000
_cell.length_b   1.000
_cell.length_c   1.000
_cell.angle_alpha   90.00
_cell.angle_beta   90.00
_cell.angle_gamma   90.00
#
_symmetry.space_group_name_H-M   'P 1'
#
loop_
_entity.id
_entity.type
_entity.pdbx_description
1 polymer ?
#
loop_
_entity_poly.entity_id
_entity_poly.type
_entity_poly.pdbx_seq_one_letter_code
_entity_poly.pdbx_strand_id
1 'polypeptide(L)' 'MKLRVEAYMPPPLDYCECRDEKGFLHRVDLVVSGQLGDMTPNQLVGRTVEVGSFTPWVEVGHDVRLLEESHVSQQ' A
#
# COMPACT_ATOMS: atom_id res chain seq x y z
N MET A 1 -0.19 8.62 5.94
CA MET A 1 0.14 7.44 6.80
C MET A 1 1.02 6.49 6.02
N LYS A 2 1.93 5.76 6.67
CA LYS A 2 2.74 4.74 5.99
C LYS A 2 2.13 3.36 6.18
N LEU A 3 2.10 2.59 5.10
CA LEU A 3 1.53 1.25 5.05
C LEU A 3 2.51 0.31 4.36
N ARG A 4 2.89 -0.78 5.03
CA ARG A 4 3.61 -1.90 4.42
C ARG A 4 2.59 -2.82 3.79
N VAL A 5 2.66 -3.02 2.48
CA VAL A 5 1.76 -3.96 1.78
C VAL A 5 2.28 -5.38 2.00
N GLU A 6 1.49 -6.20 2.70
CA GLU A 6 1.85 -7.58 3.02
C GLU A 6 1.30 -8.57 1.99
N ALA A 7 0.08 -8.33 1.50
CA ALA A 7 -0.56 -9.17 0.51
C ALA A 7 -1.53 -8.36 -0.37
N TYR A 8 -1.80 -8.88 -1.56
CA TYR A 8 -2.88 -8.41 -2.42
C TYR A 8 -3.90 -9.53 -2.63
N MET A 9 -5.16 -9.23 -2.38
CA MET A 9 -6.29 -10.11 -2.59
C MET A 9 -6.93 -9.76 -3.94
N PRO A 10 -6.77 -10.58 -4.98
CA PRO A 10 -7.34 -10.29 -6.29
C PRO A 10 -8.89 -10.36 -6.27
N PRO A 11 -9.56 -9.97 -7.38
CA PRO A 11 -11.00 -10.09 -7.53
C PRO A 11 -11.52 -11.49 -7.13
N PRO A 12 -12.70 -11.57 -6.48
CA PRO A 12 -13.71 -10.52 -6.37
C PRO A 12 -13.53 -9.56 -5.18
N LEU A 13 -12.52 -9.78 -4.33
CA LEU A 13 -12.33 -8.99 -3.10
C LEU A 13 -11.55 -7.68 -3.35
N ASP A 14 -10.53 -7.74 -4.20
CA ASP A 14 -9.77 -6.59 -4.73
C ASP A 14 -9.29 -5.56 -3.68
N TYR A 15 -8.45 -5.99 -2.74
CA TYR A 15 -7.85 -5.11 -1.73
C TYR A 15 -6.42 -5.52 -1.35
N CYS A 16 -5.68 -4.62 -0.72
CA CYS A 16 -4.36 -4.89 -0.15
C CYS A 16 -4.44 -5.06 1.37
N GLU A 17 -3.81 -6.11 1.90
CA GLU A 17 -3.55 -6.23 3.34
C GLU A 17 -2.31 -5.40 3.67
N CYS A 18 -2.50 -4.39 4.51
CA CYS A 18 -1.49 -3.40 4.82
C CYS A 18 -1.24 -3.30 6.32
N ARG A 19 0.02 -3.26 6.74
CA ARG A 19 0.39 -3.00 8.14
C ARG A 19 0.85 -1.56 8.32
N ASP A 20 0.26 -0.88 9.32
CA ASP A 20 0.69 0.48 9.67
C ASP A 20 1.92 0.48 10.60
N GLU A 21 2.45 1.68 10.88
CA GLU A 21 3.62 1.87 11.77
C GLU A 21 3.37 1.44 13.22
N LYS A 22 2.11 1.24 13.62
CA LYS A 22 1.72 0.74 14.95
C LYS A 22 1.51 -0.77 14.96
N GLY A 23 1.64 -1.44 13.82
CA GLY A 23 1.48 -2.88 13.66
C GLY A 23 0.04 -3.33 13.40
N PHE A 24 -0.92 -2.42 13.24
CA PHE A 24 -2.31 -2.78 12.93
C PHE A 24 -2.46 -3.18 11.47
N LEU A 25 -3.27 -4.22 11.24
CA LEU A 25 -3.62 -4.69 9.91
C LEU A 25 -4.85 -3.94 9.41
N HIS A 26 -4.77 -3.44 8.18
CA HIS A 26 -5.83 -2.72 7.47
C HIS A 26 -6.09 -3.43 6.14
N ARG A 27 -7.36 -3.50 5.72
CA ARG A 27 -7.73 -4.04 4.39
C ARG A 27 -8.03 -2.88 3.48
N VAL A 28 -7.01 -2.39 2.79
CA VAL A 28 -7.06 -1.10 2.11
C VAL A 28 -7.26 -1.31 0.62
N ASP A 29 -8.28 -0.68 0.05
CA ASP A 29 -8.31 -0.41 -1.38
C ASP A 29 -7.32 0.73 -1.65
N LEU A 30 -6.09 0.33 -2.00
CA LEU A 30 -5.08 1.25 -2.45
C LEU A 30 -5.47 1.66 -3.85
N VAL A 31 -6.10 2.83 -3.97
CA VAL A 31 -6.42 3.37 -5.28
C VAL A 31 -5.10 3.74 -5.93
N VAL A 32 -4.61 2.85 -6.81
CA VAL A 32 -3.41 3.04 -7.63
C VAL A 32 -3.66 4.09 -8.73
N SER A 33 -4.62 4.99 -8.52
CA SER A 33 -4.89 6.16 -9.37
C SER A 33 -3.99 7.36 -9.04
N GLY A 34 -3.03 7.19 -8.11
CA GLY A 34 -2.04 8.19 -7.73
C GLY A 34 -0.72 8.12 -8.53
N GLN A 35 0.34 8.70 -7.97
CA GLN A 35 1.69 8.81 -8.56
C GLN A 35 2.46 7.47 -8.67
N LEU A 36 1.77 6.33 -8.60
CA LEU A 36 2.34 5.00 -8.75
C LEU A 36 2.52 4.58 -10.21
N GLY A 37 1.99 5.36 -11.17
CA GLY A 37 2.10 5.07 -12.60
C GLY A 37 1.37 3.78 -12.99
N ASP A 38 1.98 2.98 -13.87
CA ASP A 38 1.40 1.72 -14.38
C ASP A 38 1.62 0.52 -13.43
N MET A 39 1.95 0.76 -12.16
CA MET A 39 2.07 -0.34 -11.20
C MET A 39 0.72 -0.96 -10.90
N THR A 40 0.69 -2.28 -10.76
CA THR A 40 -0.47 -3.03 -10.29
C THR A 40 -0.40 -3.22 -8.77
N PRO A 41 -1.54 -3.39 -8.06
CA PRO A 41 -1.54 -3.65 -6.62
C PRO A 41 -0.63 -4.82 -6.21
N ASN A 42 -0.57 -5.88 -7.01
CA ASN A 42 0.31 -7.03 -6.76
C ASN A 42 1.81 -6.66 -6.75
N GLN A 43 2.23 -5.64 -7.52
CA GLN A 43 3.62 -5.16 -7.55
C GLN A 43 3.99 -4.31 -6.33
N LEU A 44 3.00 -3.89 -5.52
CA LEU A 44 3.22 -3.19 -4.27
C LEU A 44 3.50 -4.14 -3.10
N VAL A 45 3.18 -5.43 -3.24
CA VAL A 45 3.43 -6.44 -2.20
C VAL A 45 4.92 -6.45 -1.81
N GLY A 46 5.17 -6.38 -0.51
CA GLY A 46 6.53 -6.26 0.02
C GLY A 46 7.15 -4.88 -0.17
N ARG A 47 6.35 -3.84 -0.39
CA ARG A 47 6.81 -2.44 -0.41
C ARG A 47 6.07 -1.61 0.62
N THR A 48 6.71 -0.52 1.03
CA THR A 48 6.09 0.48 1.90
C THR A 48 5.57 1.63 1.04
N VAL A 49 4.30 1.97 1.24
CA VAL A 49 3.64 3.10 0.57
C VAL A 49 3.29 4.20 1.58
N GLU A 50 3.35 5.44 1.14
CA GLU A 50 2.76 6.58 1.83
C GLU A 50 1.39 6.87 1.24
N VAL A 51 0.37 6.93 2.09
CA VAL A 51 -1.00 7.31 1.75
C VAL A 51 -1.24 8.73 2.24
N GLY A 52 -1.53 9.66 1.33
CA GLY A 52 -1.74 11.07 1.65
C GLY A 52 -3.04 11.34 2.40
N SER A 53 -4.12 10.65 2.02
CA SER A 53 -5.42 10.71 2.69
C SER A 53 -6.01 9.33 2.84
N PHE A 54 -6.47 9.00 4.06
CA PHE A 54 -7.06 7.70 4.38
C PHE A 54 -8.49 7.90 4.87
N THR A 55 -9.43 7.22 4.22
CA THR A 55 -10.85 7.25 4.59
C THR A 55 -11.18 5.97 5.38
N PRO A 56 -11.17 6.00 6.73
CA PRO A 56 -11.23 4.79 7.55
C PRO A 56 -12.57 4.04 7.44
N TRP A 57 -13.67 4.73 7.14
CA TRP A 57 -15.01 4.13 7.04
C TRP A 57 -15.17 3.16 5.87
N VAL A 58 -14.35 3.31 4.84
CA VAL A 58 -14.35 2.50 3.62
C VAL A 58 -12.99 1.86 3.36
N GLU A 59 -12.03 2.06 4.27
CA GLU A 59 -10.62 1.63 4.16
C GLU A 59 -10.01 1.97 2.78
N VAL A 60 -10.20 3.20 2.30
CA VAL A 60 -9.63 3.64 1.02
C VAL A 60 -8.44 4.56 1.25
N GLY A 61 -7.32 4.23 0.61
CA GLY A 61 -6.10 5.04 0.60
C GLY A 61 -5.98 5.85 -0.69
N HIS A 62 -5.89 7.17 -0.57
CA HIS A 62 -5.68 8.11 -1.68
C HIS A 62 -4.27 8.69 -1.68
N ASP A 63 -3.86 9.24 -2.84
CA ASP A 63 -2.55 9.85 -3.05
C ASP A 63 -1.40 8.91 -2.66
N VAL A 64 -1.52 7.64 -3.05
CA VAL A 64 -0.55 6.60 -2.71
C VAL A 64 0.77 6.86 -3.45
N ARG A 65 1.87 6.82 -2.71
CA ARG A 65 3.24 6.98 -3.21
C ARG A 65 4.10 5.83 -2.72
N LEU A 66 5.01 5.37 -3.57
CA LEU A 66 6.02 4.41 -3.13
C LEU A 66 7.08 5.14 -2.31
N LEU A 67 7.40 4.61 -1.12
CA LEU A 67 8.60 5.03 -0.43
C LEU A 67 9.74 4.14 -0.95
N GLU A 68 10.76 4.75 -1.55
CA GLU A 68 11.98 4.03 -1.89
C GLU A 68 12.57 3.45 -0.60
N GLU A 69 12.55 2.11 -0.49
CA GLU A 69 13.33 1.44 0.53
C GLU A 69 14.77 1.53 0.05
N SER A 70 15.56 2.40 0.67
CA SER A 70 17.00 2.48 0.45
C SER A 70 17.55 1.07 0.48
N HIS A 71 17.93 0.54 -0.69
CA HIS A 71 18.64 -0.73 -0.79
C HIS A 71 19.91 -0.59 0.02
N VAL A 72 19.89 -1.07 1.27
CA VAL A 72 21.11 -1.42 1.97
C VAL A 72 21.63 -2.63 1.21
N SER A 73 22.44 -2.37 0.20
CA SER A 73 23.25 -3.36 -0.47
C SER A 73 24.14 -3.97 0.61
N GLN A 74 23.77 -5.15 1.10
CA GLN A 74 24.66 -5.94 1.94
C GLN A 74 25.82 -6.37 1.05
N GLN A 75 26.97 -5.72 1.25
CA GLN A 75 28.28 -6.14 0.74
C GLN A 75 28.76 -7.39 1.47
#